data_AF-A0A8H6V324-F1
#
_entry.id   AF-A0A8H6V324-F1
#
_cell.length_a   1.000
_cell.length_b   1.000
_cell.length_c   1.000
_cell.angle_alpha   90.00
_cell.angle_beta   90.00
_cell.angle_gamma   90.00
#
_symmetry.space_group_name_H-M   'P 1'
#
loop_
_entity.id
_entity.type
_entity.pdbx_description
1 polymer ?
#
loop_
_entity_poly.entity_id
_entity_poly.type
_entity_poly.pdbx_seq_one_letter_code
_entity_poly.pdbx_strand_id
1 'polypeptide(L)'
;MDTGVIGPVTVMDSFVSKFGSQSATVHGLIVSSILIPAALSSFFAGYLADKLGRPTGISIGALIFGIGAAIEGAAAQLAMFIVGRCIEGIGEGLYLGTLVVYICEISPTSVRGALATGPQLLITLGLVIGFFTCYGTARLESSFSWRTPYLILACLSVLFSAASFLFLVPSPRWLTLHGRHEEAARTWDLLGPGTNPSSPLVPQPL
;
A
#
# COMPACT_ATOMS: atom_id res chain seq x y z
N MET A 1 6.06 -2.39 5.05
CA MET A 1 6.30 -3.43 6.08
C MET A 1 6.69 -4.74 5.41
N ASP A 2 5.94 -5.19 4.41
CA ASP A 2 6.28 -6.36 3.59
C ASP A 2 7.78 -6.50 3.23
N THR A 3 8.35 -5.49 2.57
CA THR A 3 9.76 -5.49 2.16
C THR A 3 10.75 -5.69 3.32
N GLY A 4 10.37 -5.27 4.54
CA GLY A 4 11.19 -5.47 5.74
C GLY A 4 10.99 -6.84 6.40
N VAL A 5 9.92 -7.55 6.05
CA VAL A 5 9.56 -8.87 6.61
C VAL A 5 10.13 -10.01 5.76
N ILE A 6 10.03 -9.90 4.42
CA ILE A 6 10.33 -11.01 3.50
C ILE A 6 11.78 -11.53 3.62
N GLY A 7 12.75 -10.62 3.77
CA GLY A 7 14.16 -10.98 3.92
C GLY A 7 14.43 -11.79 5.19
N PRO A 8 14.11 -11.27 6.39
CA PRO A 8 14.28 -12.02 7.64
C PRO A 8 13.47 -13.32 7.71
N VAL A 9 12.22 -13.33 7.23
CA VAL A 9 11.35 -14.51 7.34
C VAL A 9 11.91 -15.70 6.57
N THR A 10 12.39 -15.48 5.35
CA THR A 10 12.87 -16.56 4.48
C THR A 10 14.11 -17.29 5.03
N VAL A 11 14.80 -16.70 6.03
CA VAL A 11 15.95 -17.29 6.71
C VAL A 11 15.65 -17.77 8.14
N MET A 12 14.41 -17.63 8.64
CA MET A 12 14.04 -18.17 9.95
C MET A 12 14.01 -19.70 9.95
N ASP A 13 14.54 -20.34 11.00
CA ASP A 13 14.63 -21.80 11.11
C ASP A 13 13.27 -22.50 10.92
N SER A 14 12.24 -21.96 11.55
CA SER A 14 10.84 -22.41 11.41
C SER A 14 10.23 -22.29 10.00
N PHE A 15 10.70 -21.35 9.17
CA PHE A 15 10.28 -21.21 7.78
C PHE A 15 11.03 -22.24 6.91
N VAL A 16 12.34 -22.35 7.13
CA VAL A 16 13.21 -23.33 6.47
C VAL A 16 12.79 -24.76 6.80
N SER A 17 12.39 -25.05 8.04
CA SER A 17 11.90 -26.38 8.43
C SER A 17 10.56 -26.73 7.78
N LYS A 18 9.72 -25.72 7.52
CA LYS A 18 8.40 -25.90 6.89
C LYS A 18 8.48 -26.06 5.37
N PHE A 19 9.30 -25.26 4.70
CA PHE A 19 9.36 -25.18 3.24
C PHE A 19 10.63 -25.76 2.62
N GLY A 20 11.61 -26.12 3.44
CA GLY A 20 12.94 -26.58 3.02
C GLY A 20 13.93 -25.42 2.83
N SER A 21 15.22 -25.75 2.77
CA SER A 21 16.24 -24.78 2.33
C SER A 21 16.07 -24.51 0.84
N GLN A 22 15.82 -23.25 0.48
CA GLN A 22 15.63 -22.85 -0.90
C GLN A 22 16.98 -22.63 -1.59
N SER A 23 17.08 -23.00 -2.86
CA SER A 23 18.22 -22.55 -3.69
C SER A 23 18.17 -21.03 -3.85
N ALA A 24 19.31 -20.41 -4.16
CA ALA A 24 19.39 -18.96 -4.39
C ALA A 24 18.37 -18.49 -5.45
N THR A 25 18.15 -19.29 -6.49
CA THR A 25 17.16 -19.02 -7.53
C THR A 25 15.73 -18.99 -6.98
N VAL A 26 15.35 -19.98 -6.17
CA VAL A 26 13.99 -20.04 -5.60
C VAL A 26 13.79 -18.92 -4.58
N HIS A 27 14.79 -18.62 -3.76
CA HIS A 27 14.75 -17.48 -2.86
C HIS A 27 14.53 -16.15 -3.63
N GLY A 28 15.29 -15.94 -4.71
CA GLY A 28 15.10 -14.77 -5.57
C GLY A 28 13.71 -14.69 -6.19
N LEU A 29 13.13 -15.83 -6.59
CA LEU A 29 11.75 -15.91 -7.08
C LEU A 29 10.73 -15.57 -6.00
N ILE A 30 10.90 -16.06 -4.77
CA ILE A 30 10.02 -15.73 -3.64
C ILE A 30 10.01 -14.22 -3.41
N VAL A 31 11.19 -13.60 -3.31
CA VAL A 31 11.32 -12.16 -3.05
C VAL A 31 10.79 -11.31 -4.21
N SER A 32 11.03 -11.71 -5.46
CA SER A 32 10.62 -10.93 -6.65
C SER A 32 9.18 -11.18 -7.10
N SER A 33 8.52 -12.23 -6.60
CA SER A 33 7.16 -12.61 -7.01
C SER A 33 6.10 -11.54 -6.75
N ILE A 34 6.34 -10.60 -5.83
CA ILE A 34 5.48 -9.43 -5.60
C ILE A 34 5.64 -8.35 -6.68
N LEU A 35 6.85 -8.18 -7.21
CA LEU A 35 7.20 -7.03 -8.05
C LEU A 35 6.58 -7.12 -9.45
N ILE A 36 6.55 -8.32 -10.03
CA ILE A 36 6.00 -8.53 -11.39
C ILE A 36 4.49 -8.22 -11.40
N PRO A 37 3.66 -8.76 -10.49
CA PRO A 37 2.23 -8.45 -10.46
C PRO A 37 1.95 -7.00 -10.05
N ALA A 38 2.77 -6.40 -9.19
CA ALA A 38 2.67 -4.97 -8.87
C ALA A 38 2.90 -4.10 -10.10
N ALA A 39 3.94 -4.38 -10.89
CA ALA A 39 4.19 -3.66 -12.14
C ALA A 39 3.04 -3.82 -13.14
N LEU A 40 2.54 -5.04 -13.34
CA LEU A 40 1.45 -5.32 -14.27
C LEU A 40 0.13 -4.66 -13.86
N SER A 41 -0.21 -4.69 -12.57
CA SER A 41 -1.45 -4.08 -12.05
C SER A 41 -1.39 -2.54 -12.07
N SER A 42 -0.21 -1.94 -11.93
CA SER A 42 -0.01 -0.48 -11.97
C SER A 42 -0.50 0.17 -13.28
N PHE A 43 -0.45 -0.56 -14.41
CA PHE A 43 -1.00 -0.06 -15.69
C PHE A 43 -2.51 0.19 -15.64
N PHE A 44 -3.23 -0.55 -14.80
CA PHE A 44 -4.68 -0.46 -14.64
C PHE A 44 -5.11 0.43 -13.47
N ALA A 45 -4.17 0.73 -12.55
CA ALA A 45 -4.43 1.49 -11.33
C ALA A 45 -5.06 2.87 -11.62
N GLY A 46 -4.48 3.62 -12.57
CA GLY A 46 -4.98 4.95 -12.94
C GLY A 46 -6.41 4.90 -13.49
N TYR A 47 -6.68 3.98 -14.43
CA TYR A 47 -8.02 3.80 -14.99
C TYR A 47 -9.06 3.42 -13.90
N LEU A 48 -8.69 2.53 -12.98
CA LEU A 48 -9.57 2.13 -11.89
C LEU A 48 -9.86 3.30 -10.94
N ALA A 49 -8.83 4.07 -10.58
CA ALA A 49 -8.95 5.24 -9.71
C ALA A 49 -9.75 6.38 -10.35
N ASP A 50 -9.63 6.56 -11.66
CA ASP A 50 -10.42 7.55 -12.40
C ASP A 50 -11.88 7.14 -12.52
N LYS A 51 -12.19 5.84 -12.61
CA LYS A 51 -13.58 5.37 -12.69
C LYS A 51 -14.28 5.31 -11.33
N LEU A 52 -13.60 4.83 -10.29
CA LEU A 52 -14.19 4.59 -8.96
C LEU A 52 -13.98 5.73 -7.97
N GLY A 53 -13.12 6.69 -8.30
CA GLY A 53 -12.60 7.66 -7.37
C GLY A 53 -11.38 7.15 -6.62
N ARG A 54 -10.55 8.10 -6.18
CA ARG A 54 -9.21 7.82 -5.62
C ARG A 54 -9.31 7.09 -4.27
N PRO A 55 -10.10 7.54 -3.27
CA PRO A 55 -10.28 6.83 -2.00
C PRO A 55 -10.72 5.37 -2.17
N THR A 56 -11.72 5.13 -3.03
CA THR A 56 -12.24 3.79 -3.31
C THR A 56 -11.17 2.90 -3.95
N GLY A 57 -10.46 3.41 -4.95
CA GLY A 57 -9.36 2.68 -5.60
C GLY A 57 -8.25 2.31 -4.61
N ILE A 58 -7.85 3.25 -3.75
CA ILE A 58 -6.85 3.02 -2.70
C ILE A 58 -7.32 1.94 -1.72
N SER A 59 -8.57 2.03 -1.25
CA SER A 59 -9.16 1.09 -0.31
C SER A 59 -9.23 -0.33 -0.87
N ILE A 60 -9.64 -0.49 -2.14
CA ILE A 60 -9.70 -1.79 -2.82
C ILE A 60 -8.31 -2.39 -2.97
N GLY A 61 -7.33 -1.62 -3.46
CA GLY A 61 -5.96 -2.10 -3.60
C GLY A 61 -5.34 -2.51 -2.27
N ALA A 62 -5.57 -1.71 -1.20
CA ALA A 62 -5.12 -2.05 0.15
C ALA A 62 -5.79 -3.31 0.70
N LEU A 63 -7.06 -3.56 0.38
CA LEU A 63 -7.76 -4.78 0.78
C LEU A 63 -7.19 -6.01 0.07
N ILE A 64 -6.95 -5.92 -1.25
CA ILE A 64 -6.30 -6.98 -2.02
C ILE A 64 -4.91 -7.29 -1.47
N PHE A 65 -4.15 -6.24 -1.14
CA PHE A 65 -2.85 -6.38 -0.48
C PHE A 65 -2.96 -7.17 0.84
N GLY A 66 -3.91 -6.80 1.69
CA GLY A 66 -4.16 -7.50 2.97
C GLY A 66 -4.60 -8.95 2.80
N ILE A 67 -5.37 -9.27 1.76
CA ILE A 67 -5.76 -10.66 1.43
C ILE A 67 -4.52 -11.48 1.05
N GLY A 68 -3.61 -10.93 0.25
CA GLY A 68 -2.33 -11.57 -0.08
C GLY A 68 -1.51 -11.89 1.16
N ALA A 69 -1.30 -10.89 2.02
CA ALA A 69 -0.61 -11.06 3.30
C ALA A 69 -1.27 -12.11 4.21
N ALA A 70 -2.60 -12.17 4.24
CA ALA A 70 -3.33 -13.19 5.01
C ALA A 70 -3.09 -14.60 4.47
N ILE A 71 -3.07 -14.76 3.14
CA ILE A 71 -2.76 -16.05 2.48
C ILE A 71 -1.34 -16.50 2.80
N GLU A 72 -0.38 -15.57 2.82
CA GLU A 72 1.00 -15.84 3.21
C GLU A 72 1.11 -16.29 4.67
N GLY A 73 0.49 -15.55 5.59
CA GLY A 73 0.42 -15.91 7.01
C GLY A 73 -0.27 -17.26 7.26
N ALA A 74 -1.19 -17.66 6.38
CA ALA A 74 -1.90 -18.95 6.43
C ALA A 74 -1.21 -20.07 5.62
N ALA A 75 -0.09 -19.79 4.95
CA ALA A 75 0.46 -20.70 3.95
C ALA A 75 0.79 -22.09 4.52
N ALA A 76 0.24 -23.12 3.87
CA ALA A 76 0.50 -24.53 4.19
C ALA A 76 1.63 -25.12 3.34
N GLN A 77 1.84 -24.56 2.14
CA GLN A 77 2.82 -24.96 1.14
C GLN A 77 3.48 -23.72 0.51
N LEU A 78 4.70 -23.86 0.00
CA LEU A 78 5.45 -22.74 -0.58
C LEU A 78 4.73 -22.13 -1.79
N ALA A 79 4.05 -22.94 -2.60
CA ALA A 79 3.24 -22.45 -3.71
C ALA A 79 2.11 -21.50 -3.25
N MET A 80 1.46 -21.81 -2.11
CA MET A 80 0.43 -20.94 -1.53
C MET A 80 1.03 -19.63 -1.05
N PHE A 81 2.23 -19.67 -0.48
CA PHE A 81 2.98 -18.48 -0.09
C PHE A 81 3.28 -17.58 -1.32
N ILE A 82 3.79 -18.16 -2.41
CA ILE A 82 4.07 -17.44 -3.67
C ILE A 82 2.77 -16.88 -4.30
N VAL A 83 1.66 -17.61 -4.25
CA VAL A 83 0.36 -17.10 -4.72
C VAL A 83 -0.08 -15.91 -3.86
N GLY A 84 0.09 -15.98 -2.54
CA GLY A 84 -0.14 -14.85 -1.64
C GLY A 84 0.68 -13.63 -2.05
N ARG A 85 1.98 -13.82 -2.35
CA ARG A 85 2.88 -12.77 -2.82
C ARG A 85 2.40 -12.09 -4.09
N CYS A 86 1.91 -12.88 -5.04
CA CYS A 86 1.38 -12.35 -6.28
C CYS A 86 0.12 -11.52 -6.06
N ILE A 87 -0.80 -11.98 -5.20
CA ILE A 87 -2.02 -11.25 -4.85
C ILE A 87 -1.68 -9.96 -4.10
N GLU A 88 -0.74 -10.02 -3.16
CA GLU A 88 -0.27 -8.87 -2.42
C GLU A 88 0.31 -7.81 -3.37
N GLY A 89 1.14 -8.23 -4.33
CA GLY A 89 1.70 -7.36 -5.36
C GLY A 89 0.65 -6.69 -6.25
N ILE A 90 -0.40 -7.42 -6.64
CA ILE A 90 -1.52 -6.81 -7.38
C ILE A 90 -2.16 -5.69 -6.56
N GLY A 91 -2.37 -5.90 -5.26
CA GLY A 91 -2.88 -4.87 -4.37
C GLY A 91 -1.95 -3.65 -4.33
N GLU A 92 -0.65 -3.87 -4.12
CA GLU A 92 0.37 -2.83 -4.04
C GLU A 92 0.37 -1.93 -5.29
N GLY A 93 0.39 -2.52 -6.48
CA GLY A 93 0.39 -1.78 -7.74
C GLY A 93 -0.87 -0.95 -7.96
N LEU A 94 -2.02 -1.38 -7.44
CA LEU A 94 -3.29 -0.66 -7.59
C LEU A 94 -3.39 0.57 -6.67
N TYR A 95 -2.92 0.48 -5.42
CA TYR A 95 -3.13 1.58 -4.46
C TYR A 95 -1.95 2.54 -4.36
N LEU A 96 -0.69 2.09 -4.46
CA LEU A 96 0.44 2.91 -4.02
C LEU A 96 0.64 4.15 -4.90
N GLY A 97 0.61 3.97 -6.22
CA GLY A 97 0.67 5.09 -7.16
C GLY A 97 -0.53 6.02 -7.03
N THR A 98 -1.73 5.45 -6.90
CA THR A 98 -2.98 6.19 -6.69
C THR A 98 -2.95 7.04 -5.42
N LEU A 99 -2.35 6.54 -4.34
CA LEU A 99 -2.18 7.25 -3.08
C LEU A 99 -1.32 8.50 -3.24
N VAL A 100 -0.18 8.40 -3.95
CA VAL A 100 0.69 9.55 -4.21
C VAL A 100 -0.03 10.60 -5.06
N VAL A 101 -0.73 10.17 -6.11
CA VAL A 101 -1.54 11.06 -6.96
C VAL A 101 -2.62 11.76 -6.13
N TYR A 102 -3.35 11.00 -5.31
CA TYR A 102 -4.38 11.53 -4.43
C TYR A 102 -3.83 12.61 -3.49
N ILE A 103 -2.69 12.36 -2.84
CA ILE A 103 -2.03 13.35 -1.98
C ILE A 103 -1.69 14.60 -2.78
N CYS A 104 -1.12 14.46 -3.98
CA CYS A 104 -0.80 15.60 -4.83
C CYS A 104 -2.03 16.45 -5.20
N GLU A 105 -3.19 15.82 -5.37
CA GLU A 105 -4.44 16.48 -5.75
C GLU A 105 -5.10 17.23 -4.60
N ILE A 106 -5.00 16.74 -3.37
CA ILE A 106 -5.57 17.41 -2.19
C ILE A 106 -4.59 18.41 -1.54
N SER A 107 -3.32 18.38 -1.95
CA SER A 107 -2.26 19.19 -1.34
C SER A 107 -2.22 20.62 -1.89
N PRO A 108 -1.96 21.63 -1.04
CA PRO A 108 -1.64 22.99 -1.47
C PRO A 108 -0.39 22.98 -2.35
N THR A 109 -0.33 23.86 -3.36
CA THR A 109 0.82 23.98 -4.27
C THR A 109 2.14 24.27 -3.55
N SER A 110 2.11 25.03 -2.46
CA SER A 110 3.30 25.44 -1.70
C SER A 110 4.03 24.29 -0.97
N VAL A 111 3.28 23.28 -0.51
CA VAL A 111 3.81 22.16 0.30
C VAL A 111 3.61 20.80 -0.35
N ARG A 112 3.03 20.75 -1.56
CA ARG A 112 2.76 19.51 -2.31
C ARG A 112 3.96 18.58 -2.38
N GLY A 113 5.15 19.13 -2.62
CA GLY A 113 6.38 18.34 -2.68
C GLY A 113 6.65 17.59 -1.38
N ALA A 114 6.55 18.26 -0.22
CA ALA A 114 6.78 17.65 1.08
C ALA A 114 5.69 16.62 1.44
N LEU A 115 4.43 16.88 1.09
CA LEU A 115 3.34 15.93 1.34
C LEU A 115 3.45 14.70 0.44
N ALA A 116 3.86 14.89 -0.82
CA ALA A 116 4.05 13.79 -1.78
C ALA A 116 5.23 12.86 -1.41
N THR A 117 6.22 13.33 -0.64
CA THR A 117 7.29 12.46 -0.11
C THR A 117 6.89 11.74 1.18
N GLY A 118 5.80 12.15 1.85
CA GLY A 118 5.28 11.51 3.06
C GLY A 118 5.09 9.98 2.94
N PRO A 119 4.47 9.46 1.86
CA PRO A 119 4.37 8.02 1.64
C PRO A 119 5.73 7.29 1.67
N GLN A 120 6.78 7.87 1.10
CA GLN A 120 8.12 7.27 1.10
C GLN A 120 8.71 7.19 2.51
N LEU A 121 8.49 8.22 3.33
CA LEU A 121 8.88 8.19 4.74
C LEU A 121 8.15 7.07 5.48
N LEU A 122 6.84 6.94 5.26
CA LEU A 122 6.03 5.88 5.87
C LEU A 122 6.43 4.48 5.42
N ILE A 123 6.77 4.30 4.14
CA ILE A 123 7.34 3.05 3.61
C ILE A 123 8.63 2.69 4.36
N THR A 124 9.53 3.68 4.52
CA THR A 124 10.81 3.51 5.22
C THR A 124 10.61 3.16 6.68
N LEU A 125 9.68 3.81 7.38
CA LEU A 125 9.31 3.44 8.74
C LEU A 125 8.71 2.03 8.80
N GLY A 126 7.86 1.68 7.82
CA GLY A 126 7.28 0.35 7.70
C GLY A 126 8.32 -0.75 7.50
N LEU A 127 9.40 -0.49 6.74
CA LEU A 127 10.55 -1.40 6.61
C LEU A 127 11.18 -1.68 7.99
N VAL A 128 11.48 -0.62 8.74
CA VAL A 128 12.06 -0.73 10.09
C VAL A 128 11.15 -1.52 11.03
N ILE A 129 9.85 -1.21 11.05
CA ILE A 129 8.86 -1.93 11.86
C ILE A 129 8.80 -3.41 11.45
N GLY A 130 8.83 -3.72 10.15
CA GLY A 130 8.86 -5.10 9.65
C GLY A 130 10.08 -5.88 10.16
N PHE A 131 11.27 -5.29 10.04
CA PHE A 131 12.50 -5.89 10.55
C PHE A 131 12.45 -6.16 12.06
N PHE A 132 12.02 -5.19 12.87
CA PHE A 132 11.92 -5.38 14.32
C PHE A 132 10.81 -6.36 14.72
N THR A 133 9.71 -6.42 13.96
CA THR A 133 8.67 -7.42 14.16
C THR A 133 9.24 -8.82 13.96
N CYS A 134 9.97 -9.04 12.86
CA CYS A 134 10.66 -10.31 12.61
C CYS A 134 11.71 -10.62 13.67
N TYR A 135 12.47 -9.62 14.12
CA TYR A 135 13.45 -9.80 15.21
C TYR A 135 12.77 -10.28 16.51
N GLY A 136 11.61 -9.73 16.85
CA GLY A 136 10.83 -10.15 18.00
C GLY A 136 10.23 -11.55 17.85
N THR A 137 9.72 -11.88 16.66
CA THR A 137 9.03 -13.16 16.42
C THR A 137 9.98 -14.32 16.10
N ALA A 138 11.22 -14.05 15.68
CA ALA A 138 12.23 -15.06 15.34
C ALA A 138 12.53 -16.03 16.49
N ARG A 139 12.35 -15.60 17.75
CA ARG A 139 12.60 -16.42 18.94
C ARG A 139 11.45 -17.36 19.31
N LEU A 140 10.33 -17.31 18.58
CA LEU A 140 9.21 -18.21 18.82
C LEU A 140 9.53 -19.59 18.25
N GLU A 141 9.46 -20.64 19.07
CA GLU A 141 9.73 -22.03 18.67
C GLU A 141 8.57 -22.69 17.89
N SER A 142 7.66 -21.88 17.32
CA SER A 142 6.47 -22.35 16.60
C SER A 142 6.39 -21.72 15.22
N SER A 143 5.58 -22.30 14.33
CA SER A 143 5.28 -21.72 13.00
C SER A 143 4.75 -20.27 13.05
N PHE A 144 4.31 -19.81 14.22
CA PHE A 144 3.93 -18.42 14.45
C PHE A 144 5.08 -17.42 14.28
N SER A 145 6.34 -17.83 14.41
CA SER A 145 7.51 -16.97 14.20
C SER A 145 7.48 -16.22 12.86
N TRP A 146 7.23 -16.92 11.76
CA TRP A 146 7.22 -16.37 10.40
C TRP A 146 5.82 -15.98 9.93
N ARG A 147 4.77 -16.59 10.50
CA ARG A 147 3.38 -16.26 10.17
C ARG A 147 2.92 -14.94 10.77
N THR A 148 3.34 -14.65 12.01
CA THR A 148 2.88 -13.48 12.77
C THR A 148 3.18 -12.15 12.05
N PRO A 149 4.39 -11.91 11.49
CA PRO A 149 4.64 -10.71 10.70
C PRO A 149 3.62 -10.48 9.57
N TYR A 150 3.27 -11.52 8.80
CA TYR A 150 2.28 -11.41 7.71
C TYR A 150 0.85 -11.25 8.22
N LEU A 151 0.49 -11.88 9.35
CA LEU A 151 -0.83 -11.67 9.96
C LEU A 151 -0.99 -10.24 10.50
N ILE A 152 0.06 -9.66 11.09
CA ILE A 152 0.08 -8.25 11.49
C ILE A 152 -0.04 -7.36 10.26
N LEU A 153 0.70 -7.66 9.19
CA LEU A 153 0.61 -6.94 7.93
C LEU A 153 -0.81 -6.96 7.34
N ALA A 154 -1.46 -8.13 7.34
CA ALA A 154 -2.83 -8.29 6.88
C ALA A 154 -3.81 -7.43 7.70
N CYS A 155 -3.70 -7.47 9.04
CA CYS A 155 -4.52 -6.64 9.92
C CYS A 155 -4.31 -5.14 9.66
N LEU A 156 -3.06 -4.68 9.54
CA LEU A 156 -2.74 -3.28 9.24
C LEU A 156 -3.31 -2.86 7.88
N SER A 157 -3.27 -3.75 6.89
CA SER A 157 -3.79 -3.48 5.55
C SER A 157 -5.32 -3.35 5.54
N VAL A 158 -6.02 -4.19 6.30
CA VAL A 158 -7.48 -4.07 6.49
C VAL A 158 -7.84 -2.78 7.22
N LEU A 159 -7.10 -2.42 8.27
CA LEU A 159 -7.30 -1.15 8.97
C LEU A 159 -7.06 0.05 8.06
N PHE A 160 -6.00 0.01 7.26
CA PHE A 160 -5.70 1.06 6.28
C PHE A 160 -6.75 1.14 5.18
N SER A 161 -7.25 0.00 4.68
CA SER A 161 -8.33 -0.05 3.70
C SER A 161 -9.63 0.56 4.23
N ALA A 162 -10.03 0.19 5.46
CA ALA A 162 -11.21 0.74 6.13
C ALA A 162 -11.04 2.25 6.41
N ALA A 163 -9.89 2.67 6.91
CA ALA A 163 -9.60 4.07 7.16
C ALA A 163 -9.62 4.89 5.86
N SER A 164 -9.06 4.34 4.78
CA SER A 164 -9.05 4.99 3.46
C SER A 164 -10.45 5.17 2.91
N PHE A 165 -11.34 4.20 3.13
CA PHE A 165 -12.73 4.28 2.69
C PHE A 165 -13.57 5.25 3.52
N LEU A 166 -13.36 5.29 4.84
CA LEU A 166 -14.20 6.06 5.76
C LEU A 166 -13.76 7.52 5.95
N PHE A 167 -12.45 7.80 5.88
CA PHE A 167 -11.92 9.12 6.26
C PHE A 167 -11.38 9.95 5.09
N LEU A 168 -11.03 9.33 3.95
CA LEU A 168 -10.53 10.10 2.82
C LEU A 168 -11.69 10.78 2.09
N VAL A 169 -11.53 12.08 1.86
CA VAL A 169 -12.47 12.85 1.06
C VAL A 169 -12.26 12.55 -0.44
N PRO A 170 -13.30 12.65 -1.28
CA PRO A 170 -13.13 12.53 -2.72
C PRO A 170 -12.16 13.60 -3.23
N SER A 171 -11.33 13.27 -4.22
CA SER A 171 -10.40 14.25 -4.79
C SER A 171 -11.18 15.38 -5.50
N PRO A 172 -10.93 16.66 -5.17
CA PRO A 172 -11.59 17.79 -5.85
C PRO A 172 -11.35 17.80 -7.36
N ARG A 173 -10.15 17.38 -7.78
CA ARG A 173 -9.80 17.25 -9.20
C ARG A 173 -10.62 16.16 -9.87
N TRP A 174 -10.78 15.02 -9.21
CA TRP A 174 -11.64 13.93 -9.70
C TRP A 174 -13.09 14.39 -9.87
N LEU A 175 -13.63 15.06 -8.86
CA LEU A 175 -15.01 15.56 -8.85
C LEU A 175 -15.24 16.56 -9.98
N THR A 176 -14.30 17.48 -10.20
CA THR A 176 -14.35 18.45 -11.30
C THR A 176 -14.36 17.77 -12.67
N LEU A 177 -13.53 16.74 -12.87
CA LEU A 177 -13.49 15.98 -14.12
C LEU A 177 -14.80 15.21 -14.40
N HIS A 178 -15.57 14.90 -13.36
CA HIS A 178 -16.86 14.22 -13.45
C HIS A 178 -18.05 15.19 -13.43
N GLY A 179 -17.81 16.50 -13.59
CA GLY A 179 -18.87 17.53 -13.61
C GLY A 179 -19.51 17.84 -12.25
N ARG A 180 -18.96 17.31 -11.15
CA ARG A 180 -19.48 17.49 -9.77
C ARG A 180 -18.89 18.74 -9.12
N HIS A 181 -19.13 19.90 -9.74
CA HIS A 181 -18.48 21.16 -9.37
C HIS A 181 -18.82 21.65 -7.95
N GLU A 182 -20.08 21.51 -7.51
CA GLU A 182 -20.51 21.93 -6.17
C GLU A 182 -19.83 21.10 -5.07
N GLU A 183 -19.68 19.80 -5.30
CA GLU A 183 -18.99 18.91 -4.36
C GLU A 183 -17.49 19.20 -4.34
N ALA A 184 -16.90 19.46 -5.51
CA ALA A 184 -15.49 19.85 -5.60
C ALA A 184 -15.20 21.12 -4.80
N ALA A 185 -16.08 22.14 -4.89
CA ALA A 185 -15.98 23.36 -4.11
C ALA A 185 -16.05 23.09 -2.60
N ARG A 186 -17.02 22.27 -2.16
CA ARG A 186 -17.15 21.87 -0.76
C ARG A 186 -15.92 21.13 -0.25
N THR A 187 -15.34 20.25 -1.05
CA THR A 187 -14.10 19.55 -0.67
C THR A 187 -12.93 20.52 -0.55
N TRP A 188 -12.81 21.50 -1.44
CA TRP A 188 -11.79 22.55 -1.29
C TRP A 188 -11.97 23.37 0.00
N ASP A 189 -13.20 23.70 0.37
CA ASP A 189 -13.48 24.43 1.61
C ASP A 189 -13.09 23.59 2.85
N LEU A 190 -13.34 22.27 2.81
CA LEU A 190 -12.92 21.34 3.87
C LEU A 190 -11.38 21.22 3.99
N LEU A 191 -10.66 21.27 2.86
CA LEU A 191 -9.19 21.18 2.83
C LEU A 191 -8.50 22.50 3.24
N GLY A 192 -9.23 23.62 3.24
CA GLY A 192 -8.80 24.90 3.80
C GLY A 192 -8.12 25.86 2.80
N PRO A 193 -7.88 27.12 3.22
CA PRO A 193 -7.37 28.18 2.36
C PRO A 193 -5.94 27.88 1.86
N GLY A 194 -5.74 27.93 0.54
CA GLY A 194 -4.47 27.62 -0.14
C GLY A 194 -4.51 26.36 -1.01
N THR A 195 -5.59 25.57 -0.92
CA THR A 195 -5.84 24.41 -1.78
C THR A 195 -6.75 24.74 -2.97
N ASN A 196 -7.64 25.72 -2.81
CA ASN A 196 -8.54 26.20 -3.86
C ASN A 196 -7.77 27.04 -4.93
N PRO A 197 -7.72 26.62 -6.22
CA PRO A 197 -7.07 27.38 -7.29
C PRO A 197 -7.74 28.73 -7.60
N SER A 198 -8.96 28.98 -7.11
CA SER A 198 -9.66 30.26 -7.21
C SER A 198 -9.37 31.22 -6.04
N SER A 199 -8.62 30.77 -5.03
CA SER A 199 -8.32 31.61 -3.87
C SER A 199 -7.35 32.74 -4.27
N PRO A 200 -7.60 34.00 -3.84
CA PRO A 200 -6.72 35.13 -4.12
C PRO A 200 -5.30 35.00 -3.51
N LEU A 201 -5.05 33.95 -2.72
CA LEU A 201 -3.75 33.61 -2.14
C LEU A 201 -2.91 32.66 -3.02
N VAL A 202 -3.44 32.15 -4.14
CA VAL A 202 -2.69 31.32 -5.10
C VAL A 202 -2.06 32.24 -6.16
N PRO A 203 -0.73 32.30 -6.27
CA PRO A 203 -0.08 33.06 -7.34
C PRO A 203 -0.54 32.51 -8.69
N GLN A 204 -1.22 33.34 -9.49
CA GLN A 204 -1.55 33.01 -10.87
C GLN A 204 -0.23 32.88 -11.65
N PRO A 205 -0.02 31.82 -12.43
CA PRO A 205 1.15 31.76 -13.32
C PRO A 205 1.07 32.92 -14.32
N LEU A 206 2.19 33.64 -14.47
CA LEU A 206 2.38 34.73 -15.43
C LEU A 206 2.20 34.26 -16.88
#